data_AF-A0AAV7QML2-F1
#
_entry.id   AF-A0AAV7QML2-F1
#
_cell.length_a   1.000
_cell.length_b   1.000
_cell.length_c   1.000
_cell.angle_alpha   90.00
_cell.angle_beta   90.00
_cell.angle_gamma   90.00
#
_symmetry.space_group_name_H-M   'P 1'
#
loop_
_entity.id
_entity.type
_entity.pdbx_description
1 polymer ?
#
loop_
_entity_poly.entity_id
_entity_poly.type
_entity_poly.pdbx_seq_one_letter_code
_entity_poly.pdbx_strand_id
1 'polypeptide(L)'
;MVYNTAFIHLDQNTYKHQDWFNDSDEDIQKLLDEKREAFRSLQQGTTSVSKKAAYNSLKRKYADSNNSKHFYDALKTIYRRQSSGTSLLLNADYSTMLTEKSAILKRWVEHFNNFLNRPFSIIAEVIDCMPQVAINTSLAEPLK
;
A
#
# COMPACT_ATOMS: atom_id res chain seq x y z
N MET A 1 13.88 20.31 44.21
CA MET A 1 14.33 18.90 44.21
C MET A 1 13.12 17.95 44.15
N VAL A 2 12.31 17.99 43.09
CA VAL A 2 11.16 17.07 42.92
C VAL A 2 11.13 16.45 41.51
N TYR A 3 11.94 16.97 40.58
CA TYR A 3 12.01 16.49 39.20
C TYR A 3 12.94 15.29 38.98
N ASN A 4 13.76 14.89 39.98
CA ASN A 4 14.72 13.80 39.80
C ASN A 4 14.20 12.43 40.30
N THR A 5 13.19 12.41 41.17
CA THR A 5 12.55 11.18 41.64
C THR A 5 11.53 10.63 40.63
N ALA A 6 10.90 11.50 39.83
CA ALA A 6 9.98 11.08 38.78
C ALA A 6 10.69 10.34 37.63
N PHE A 7 11.95 10.67 37.34
CA PHE A 7 12.74 10.01 36.29
C PHE A 7 13.17 8.59 36.68
N ILE A 8 13.54 8.38 37.96
CA ILE A 8 13.95 7.06 38.47
C ILE A 8 12.77 6.06 38.50
N HIS A 9 11.54 6.55 38.66
CA HIS A 9 10.35 5.69 38.76
C HIS A 9 9.65 5.38 37.42
N LEU A 10 9.95 6.13 36.35
CA LEU A 10 9.30 5.94 35.04
C LEU A 10 10.10 5.02 34.08
N ASP A 11 11.34 4.67 34.42
CA ASP A 11 12.22 3.88 33.54
C ASP A 11 12.20 2.36 33.79
N GLN A 12 11.05 1.84 34.24
CA GLN A 12 10.81 0.39 34.32
C GLN A 12 9.53 0.01 33.59
N ASN A 13 9.31 0.58 32.40
CA ASN A 13 8.31 0.04 31.49
C ASN A 13 8.89 -1.19 30.78
N THR A 14 8.94 -2.32 31.49
CA THR A 14 9.09 -3.63 30.86
C THR A 14 7.80 -3.92 30.11
N TYR A 15 7.75 -3.51 28.84
CA TYR A 15 6.64 -3.76 27.94
C TYR A 15 6.36 -5.27 27.87
N LYS A 16 5.26 -5.73 28.49
CA LYS A 16 4.87 -7.15 28.52
C LYS A 16 3.96 -7.56 27.35
N HIS A 17 3.65 -6.66 26.43
CA HIS A 17 2.76 -6.93 25.31
C HIS A 17 3.36 -6.39 24.01
N GLN A 18 3.77 -7.30 23.11
CA GLN A 18 3.97 -6.97 21.70
C GLN A 18 2.60 -6.59 21.14
N ASP A 19 2.36 -5.31 20.95
CA ASP A 19 1.15 -4.86 20.27
C ASP A 19 1.29 -5.08 18.74
N TRP A 20 0.17 -5.24 18.04
CA TRP A 20 0.07 -5.61 16.61
C TRP A 20 0.92 -4.71 15.67
N PHE A 21 1.32 -3.53 16.13
CA PHE A 21 2.07 -2.52 15.41
C PHE A 21 3.51 -2.34 15.89
N ASN A 22 4.05 -3.27 16.66
CA ASN A 22 5.41 -3.12 17.19
C ASN A 22 6.46 -3.25 16.06
N ASP A 23 7.11 -2.13 15.72
CA ASP A 23 8.20 -2.05 14.74
C ASP A 23 9.48 -2.81 15.17
N SER A 24 9.50 -3.36 16.40
CA SER A 24 10.66 -4.05 16.98
C SER A 24 10.68 -5.57 16.76
N ASP A 25 9.73 -6.11 15.97
CA ASP A 25 9.74 -7.53 15.62
C ASP A 25 10.83 -7.84 14.59
N GLU A 26 11.86 -8.57 15.02
CA GLU A 26 13.03 -8.90 14.20
C GLU A 26 12.67 -9.71 12.95
N ASP A 27 11.65 -10.57 13.01
CA ASP A 27 11.21 -11.38 11.87
C ASP A 27 10.49 -10.50 10.84
N ILE A 28 9.68 -9.54 11.30
CA ILE A 28 9.02 -8.56 10.42
C ILE A 28 10.06 -7.64 9.76
N GLN A 29 11.04 -7.15 10.51
CA GLN A 29 12.10 -6.30 9.95
C GLN A 29 12.92 -7.05 8.91
N LYS A 30 13.28 -8.31 9.18
CA LYS A 30 13.98 -9.18 8.24
C LYS A 30 13.21 -9.34 6.92
N LEU A 31 11.90 -9.60 6.99
CA LEU A 31 11.04 -9.72 5.80
C LEU A 31 10.94 -8.39 5.04
N LEU A 32 10.85 -7.27 5.75
CA LEU A 32 10.82 -5.94 5.12
C LEU A 32 12.14 -5.62 4.41
N ASP A 33 13.27 -5.98 5.01
CA ASP A 33 14.58 -5.78 4.42
C ASP A 33 14.80 -6.67 3.21
N GLU A 34 14.40 -7.94 3.27
CA GLU A 34 14.41 -8.82 2.10
C GLU A 34 13.56 -8.25 0.95
N LYS A 35 12.35 -7.75 1.25
CA LYS A 35 11.50 -7.09 0.25
C LYS A 35 12.15 -5.83 -0.32
N ARG A 36 12.75 -4.99 0.52
CA ARG A 36 13.44 -3.75 0.10
C ARG A 36 14.65 -4.08 -0.77
N GLU A 37 15.42 -5.12 -0.43
CA GLU A 37 16.57 -5.58 -1.20
C GLU A 37 16.15 -6.21 -2.53
N ALA A 38 15.12 -7.05 -2.55
CA ALA A 38 14.56 -7.60 -3.79
C ALA A 38 14.05 -6.49 -4.71
N PHE A 39 13.38 -5.47 -4.14
CA PHE A 39 12.92 -4.31 -4.89
C PHE A 39 14.08 -3.46 -5.41
N ARG A 40 15.10 -3.20 -4.59
CA ARG A 40 16.33 -2.50 -5.01
C ARG A 40 17.08 -3.29 -6.09
N SER A 41 17.14 -4.60 -5.97
CA SER A 41 17.77 -5.50 -6.96
C SER A 41 16.99 -5.54 -8.28
N LEU A 42 15.65 -5.57 -8.23
CA LEU A 42 14.80 -5.44 -9.42
C LEU A 42 14.98 -4.06 -10.07
N GLN A 43 15.06 -3.00 -9.26
CA GLN A 43 15.33 -1.66 -9.74
C GLN A 43 16.72 -1.57 -10.37
N GLN A 44 17.76 -2.14 -9.78
CA GLN A 44 19.12 -2.15 -10.33
C GLN A 44 19.28 -3.06 -11.56
N GLY A 45 18.59 -4.21 -11.60
CA GLY A 45 18.54 -5.08 -12.78
C GLY A 45 17.79 -4.43 -13.94
N THR A 46 16.77 -3.62 -13.65
CA THR A 46 16.11 -2.78 -14.66
C THR A 46 16.87 -1.49 -14.95
N THR A 47 17.58 -0.90 -14.00
CA THR A 47 18.51 0.23 -14.15
C THR A 47 19.93 -0.27 -14.10
N SER A 48 20.30 -1.10 -15.07
CA SER A 48 21.71 -1.36 -15.27
C SER A 48 22.40 -0.03 -15.60
N VAL A 49 23.72 0.02 -15.43
CA VAL A 49 24.61 1.08 -15.90
C VAL A 49 24.20 1.64 -17.28
N SER A 50 23.57 0.82 -18.14
CA SER A 50 22.96 1.19 -19.41
C SER A 50 21.85 2.25 -19.34
N LYS A 51 20.95 2.27 -18.34
CA LYS A 51 19.91 3.32 -18.22
C LYS A 51 20.50 4.67 -17.80
N LYS A 52 21.49 4.65 -16.89
CA LYS A 52 22.22 5.87 -16.49
C LYS A 52 23.06 6.41 -17.65
N ALA A 53 23.72 5.52 -18.41
CA ALA A 53 24.42 5.89 -19.64
C ALA A 53 23.45 6.47 -20.69
N ALA A 54 22.31 5.82 -20.92
CA ALA A 54 21.31 6.29 -21.88
C ALA A 54 20.71 7.66 -21.48
N TYR A 55 20.44 7.89 -20.19
CA TYR A 55 20.03 9.20 -19.67
C TYR A 55 21.09 10.28 -19.98
N ASN A 56 22.36 10.01 -19.67
CA ASN A 56 23.45 10.95 -19.92
C ASN A 56 23.63 11.24 -21.42
N SER A 57 23.45 10.23 -22.27
CA SER A 57 23.48 10.39 -23.73
C SER A 57 22.32 11.24 -24.25
N LEU A 58 21.09 11.03 -23.76
CA LEU A 58 19.94 11.87 -24.11
C LEU A 58 20.13 13.32 -23.64
N LYS A 59 20.63 13.50 -22.41
CA LYS A 59 20.88 14.82 -21.84
C LYS A 59 21.85 15.61 -22.72
N ARG A 60 22.96 14.99 -23.15
CA ARG A 60 23.91 15.61 -24.08
C ARG A 60 23.26 15.91 -25.44
N LYS A 61 22.58 14.94 -26.04
CA LYS A 61 21.95 15.06 -27.36
C LYS A 61 20.95 16.21 -27.46
N TYR A 62 20.18 16.46 -26.41
CA TYR A 62 19.12 17.47 -26.42
C TYR A 62 19.50 18.78 -25.68
N ALA A 63 20.65 18.82 -25.00
CA ALA A 63 21.19 20.06 -24.45
C ALA A 63 21.59 21.02 -25.58
N ASP A 64 22.30 20.51 -26.59
CA ASP A 64 22.83 21.33 -27.69
C ASP A 64 21.73 21.94 -28.58
N SER A 65 20.54 21.33 -28.58
CA SER A 65 19.39 21.77 -29.38
C SER A 65 18.29 22.48 -28.56
N ASN A 66 18.49 22.67 -27.25
CA ASN A 66 17.50 23.18 -26.29
C ASN A 66 16.10 22.52 -26.43
N ASN A 67 16.05 21.26 -26.84
CA ASN A 67 14.82 20.60 -27.22
C ASN A 67 14.30 19.72 -26.08
N SER A 68 13.78 20.38 -25.05
CA SER A 68 13.27 19.75 -23.83
C SER A 68 12.11 18.79 -24.09
N LYS A 69 11.28 19.06 -25.11
CA LYS A 69 10.16 18.20 -25.52
C LYS A 69 10.66 16.84 -26.00
N HIS A 70 11.60 16.82 -26.94
CA HIS A 70 12.16 15.57 -27.46
C HIS A 70 13.01 14.82 -26.42
N PHE A 71 13.65 15.54 -25.49
CA PHE A 71 14.30 14.93 -24.33
C PHE A 71 13.30 14.19 -23.44
N TYR A 72 12.17 14.83 -23.10
CA TYR A 72 11.13 14.21 -22.27
C TYR A 72 10.48 13.01 -22.95
N ASP A 73 10.19 13.10 -24.26
CA ASP A 73 9.64 11.97 -25.02
C ASP A 73 10.62 10.78 -25.05
N ALA A 74 11.92 11.04 -25.23
CA ALA A 74 12.95 10.01 -25.20
C ALA A 74 13.20 9.44 -23.79
N LEU A 75 13.03 10.23 -22.75
CA LEU A 75 13.05 9.71 -21.38
C LEU A 75 11.88 8.78 -21.12
N LYS A 76 10.69 9.17 -21.59
CA LYS A 76 9.49 8.36 -21.50
C LYS A 76 9.73 6.99 -22.15
N THR A 77 10.46 6.87 -23.25
CA THR A 77 10.72 5.55 -23.86
C THR A 77 11.69 4.66 -23.06
N ILE A 78 12.69 5.24 -22.37
CA ILE A 78 13.67 4.48 -21.56
C ILE A 78 13.08 4.00 -20.21
N TYR A 79 12.30 4.89 -19.58
CA TYR A 79 11.78 4.66 -18.22
C TYR A 79 10.37 4.11 -18.20
N ARG A 80 9.63 4.21 -19.30
CA ARG A 80 8.37 3.50 -19.42
C ARG A 80 8.70 2.02 -19.44
N ARG A 81 8.41 1.37 -18.31
CA ARG A 81 8.02 -0.05 -18.29
C ARG A 81 7.13 -0.26 -19.51
N GLN A 82 7.52 -1.12 -20.46
CA GLN A 82 6.55 -1.59 -21.44
C GLN A 82 5.35 -2.03 -20.59
N SER A 83 4.23 -1.32 -20.72
CA SER A 83 2.97 -1.73 -20.12
C SER A 83 2.50 -2.93 -20.92
N SER A 84 3.26 -4.01 -20.89
CA SER A 84 2.91 -5.30 -21.45
C SER A 84 2.16 -6.01 -20.35
N GLY A 85 0.84 -5.95 -20.51
CA GLY A 85 -0.11 -6.36 -19.50
C GLY A 85 -1.04 -5.20 -19.20
N THR A 86 -2.01 -4.96 -20.10
CA THR A 86 -3.38 -4.78 -19.61
C THR A 86 -3.53 -5.75 -18.45
N SER A 87 -3.81 -5.27 -17.23
CA SER A 87 -3.95 -6.12 -16.06
C SER A 87 -4.90 -7.26 -16.44
N LEU A 88 -4.35 -8.46 -16.66
CA LEU A 88 -5.12 -9.60 -17.14
C LEU A 88 -5.96 -10.04 -15.95
N LEU A 89 -7.21 -9.56 -15.91
CA LEU A 89 -8.14 -9.97 -14.89
C LEU A 89 -8.68 -11.33 -15.26
N LEU A 90 -8.74 -12.23 -14.30
CA LEU A 90 -9.38 -13.52 -14.49
C LEU A 90 -10.90 -13.35 -14.37
N ASN A 91 -11.62 -14.14 -15.17
CA ASN A 91 -13.07 -14.28 -15.03
C ASN A 91 -13.48 -14.81 -13.65
N ALA A 92 -14.79 -14.77 -13.35
CA ALA A 92 -15.36 -15.26 -12.10
C ALA A 92 -14.89 -16.67 -11.72
N ASP A 93 -14.82 -17.54 -12.73
CA ASP A 93 -14.48 -18.95 -12.58
C ASP A 93 -12.98 -19.22 -12.78
N TYR A 94 -12.15 -18.17 -12.82
CA TYR A 94 -10.70 -18.22 -13.04
C TYR A 94 -10.23 -18.93 -14.33
N SER A 95 -11.16 -19.24 -15.24
CA SER A 95 -10.91 -20.08 -16.42
C SER A 95 -10.26 -19.36 -17.60
N THR A 96 -10.48 -18.05 -17.72
CA THR A 96 -10.12 -17.27 -18.91
C THR A 96 -9.65 -15.87 -18.53
N MET A 97 -8.65 -15.36 -19.25
CA MET A 97 -8.09 -14.02 -19.05
C MET A 97 -8.87 -12.98 -19.82
N LEU A 98 -9.23 -11.89 -19.15
CA LEU A 98 -9.90 -10.73 -19.72
C LEU A 98 -8.89 -9.73 -20.24
N THR A 99 -8.86 -9.57 -21.55
CA THR A 99 -7.99 -8.62 -22.27
C THR A 99 -8.74 -7.38 -22.75
N GLU A 100 -10.06 -7.49 -22.94
CA GLU A 100 -10.92 -6.39 -23.39
C GLU A 100 -11.34 -5.47 -22.24
N LYS A 101 -11.29 -4.15 -22.48
CA LYS A 101 -11.64 -3.12 -21.48
C LYS A 101 -13.09 -3.24 -20.99
N SER A 102 -14.03 -3.54 -21.89
CA SER A 102 -15.45 -3.75 -21.57
C SER A 102 -15.65 -4.94 -20.63
N ALA A 103 -15.00 -6.06 -20.93
CA ALA A 103 -15.06 -7.27 -20.11
C ALA A 103 -14.42 -7.06 -18.73
N ILE A 104 -13.29 -6.34 -18.67
CA ILE A 104 -12.64 -5.93 -17.42
C ILE A 104 -13.61 -5.11 -16.55
N LEU A 105 -14.26 -4.08 -17.12
CA LEU A 105 -15.20 -3.25 -16.36
C LEU A 105 -16.40 -4.04 -15.85
N LYS A 106 -16.95 -4.95 -16.67
CA LYS A 106 -18.03 -5.84 -16.24
C LYS A 106 -17.60 -6.72 -15.06
N ARG A 107 -16.40 -7.30 -15.12
CA ARG A 107 -15.85 -8.12 -14.03
C ARG A 107 -15.66 -7.34 -12.73
N TRP A 108 -15.25 -6.07 -12.82
CA TRP A 108 -15.17 -5.19 -11.64
C TRP A 108 -16.55 -4.99 -11.00
N VAL A 109 -17.59 -4.74 -11.80
CA VAL A 109 -18.97 -4.58 -11.30
C VAL A 109 -19.42 -5.85 -10.58
N GLU A 110 -19.19 -7.02 -11.15
CA GLU A 110 -19.52 -8.31 -10.53
C GLU A 110 -18.76 -8.52 -9.20
N HIS A 111 -17.45 -8.28 -9.20
CA HIS A 111 -16.62 -8.46 -8.00
C HIS A 111 -17.06 -7.53 -6.86
N PHE A 112 -17.29 -6.25 -7.15
CA PHE A 112 -17.74 -5.31 -6.14
C PHE A 112 -19.16 -5.60 -5.64
N ASN A 113 -20.06 -6.04 -6.51
CA ASN A 113 -21.39 -6.47 -6.09
C ASN A 113 -21.31 -7.66 -5.12
N ASN A 114 -20.48 -8.66 -5.43
CA ASN A 114 -20.31 -9.81 -4.54
C ASN A 114 -19.65 -9.45 -3.21
N PHE A 115 -18.73 -8.49 -3.22
CA PHE A 115 -18.01 -8.07 -2.02
C PHE A 115 -18.85 -7.16 -1.12
N LEU A 116 -19.49 -6.13 -1.69
CA LEU A 116 -20.19 -5.08 -0.95
C LEU A 116 -21.68 -5.38 -0.72
N ASN A 117 -22.35 -5.98 -1.72
CA ASN A 117 -23.78 -6.27 -1.67
C ASN A 117 -24.06 -7.72 -1.26
N ARG A 118 -23.16 -8.33 -0.48
CA ARG A 118 -23.35 -9.69 0.01
C ARG A 118 -24.59 -9.70 0.92
N PRO A 119 -25.60 -10.54 0.63
CA PRO A 119 -26.71 -10.70 1.54
C PRO A 119 -26.18 -11.25 2.87
N PHE A 120 -26.42 -10.52 3.95
CA PHE A 120 -26.19 -11.01 5.30
C PHE A 120 -27.55 -11.38 5.89
N SER A 121 -27.64 -12.57 6.45
CA SER A 121 -28.77 -12.96 7.27
C SER A 121 -28.45 -12.50 8.68
N ILE A 122 -29.08 -11.44 9.15
CA ILE A 122 -29.00 -11.10 10.57
C ILE A 122 -29.70 -12.22 11.33
N ILE A 123 -28.96 -12.95 12.15
CA ILE A 123 -29.52 -13.98 13.00
C ILE A 123 -30.22 -13.24 14.14
N ALA A 124 -31.55 -13.35 14.23
CA ALA A 124 -32.34 -12.65 15.26
C ALA A 124 -31.85 -12.97 16.69
N GLU A 125 -31.42 -14.22 16.91
CA GLU A 125 -30.81 -14.68 18.16
C GLU A 125 -29.54 -13.90 18.54
N VAL A 126 -28.75 -13.45 17.55
CA VAL A 126 -27.54 -12.63 17.78
C VAL A 126 -27.92 -11.22 18.21
N ILE A 127 -29.03 -10.66 17.70
CA ILE A 127 -29.54 -9.35 18.13
C ILE A 127 -29.96 -9.43 19.61
N ASP A 128 -30.68 -10.48 19.99
CA ASP A 128 -31.14 -10.69 21.36
C ASP A 128 -29.98 -10.93 22.34
N CYS A 129 -28.83 -11.41 21.84
CA CYS A 129 -27.62 -11.61 22.64
C CYS A 129 -26.71 -10.37 22.72
N MET A 130 -27.01 -9.26 22.01
CA MET A 130 -26.19 -8.04 22.10
C MET A 130 -26.42 -7.34 23.44
N PRO A 131 -25.40 -7.17 24.29
CA PRO A 131 -25.55 -6.48 25.57
C PRO A 131 -25.84 -5.00 25.34
N GLN A 132 -26.94 -4.50 25.91
CA GLN A 132 -27.24 -3.07 25.90
C GLN A 132 -26.37 -2.35 26.94
N VAL A 133 -25.62 -1.34 26.50
CA VAL A 133 -24.83 -0.47 27.38
C VAL A 133 -25.62 0.79 27.68
N ALA A 134 -25.58 1.27 28.92
CA ALA A 134 -26.24 2.50 29.34
C ALA A 134 -25.75 3.70 28.50
N ILE A 135 -26.69 4.58 28.14
CA ILE A 135 -26.40 5.80 27.38
C ILE A 135 -25.46 6.68 28.21
N ASN A 136 -24.28 7.00 27.67
CA ASN A 136 -23.33 7.87 28.34
C ASN A 136 -23.74 9.34 28.17
N THR A 137 -24.35 9.92 29.21
CA THR A 137 -24.77 11.32 29.24
C THR A 137 -23.62 12.30 29.50
N SER A 138 -22.39 11.83 29.78
CA SER A 138 -21.27 12.72 30.09
C SER A 138 -20.83 13.59 28.90
N LEU A 139 -21.22 13.22 27.68
CA LEU A 139 -20.97 13.99 26.45
C LEU A 139 -22.05 15.06 26.18
N ALA A 140 -23.16 15.03 26.91
CA ALA A 140 -24.25 16.01 26.79
C ALA A 140 -24.07 17.21 27.74
N GLU A 141 -23.11 17.13 28.66
CA GLU A 141 -22.80 18.23 29.56
C GLU A 141 -21.83 19.21 28.89
N PRO A 142 -22.12 20.52 28.85
CA PRO A 142 -21.19 21.50 28.30
C PRO A 142 -19.94 21.56 29.18
N LEU A 143 -18.77 21.58 28.52
CA LEU A 143 -17.48 21.77 29.19
C LEU A 143 -17.53 23.05 30.03
N LYS A 144 -17.31 22.91 31.33
CA LYS A 144 -17.30 24.01 32.30
C LYS A 144 -15.95 24.71 32.33
#